data_AF-A0A6G1BXI5-F1
#
_entry.id   AF-A0A6G1BXI5-F1
#
_cell.length_a   1.000
_cell.length_b   1.000
_cell.length_c   1.000
_cell.angle_alpha   90.00
_cell.angle_beta   90.00
_cell.angle_gamma   90.00
#
_symmetry.space_group_name_H-M   'P 1'
#
loop_
_entity.id
_entity.type
_entity.pdbx_description
1 polymer ?
#
loop_
_entity_poly.entity_id
_entity_poly.type
_entity_poly.pdbx_seq_one_letter_code
_entity_poly.pdbx_strand_id
1 'polypeptide(L)'
;MGSAAATAAARTPWALQLGVVLTFLLATTSHGLNHEGWLLLTLKKQMVDTFHHLDDWNPWDPSPCGWKGVNCSSGSKPAVMSLNLSNMNLSGTVDPSIGGLAELTDLDLSFNGFSGTIPAEIGNCSKLVVLNLNNNQFQGMIPPELGKLSMLITFNLCNNKLLGPIPDEIGNMASLEDLVGYSNNLSGSIPHTIGRLKNLKTVRLGQNAISGNIPAEIEEIDFSENVLTGGVPKEFGNIPRLGACGTVYRAILKPGQTIAVKKLASNREGSNTDNSFRAEILTLGKIRHRNIVKLYGFIYHQGSNLLLYEYMSRGSLGELLHGQSSSSLDWETRFMIALGAAEGLSYLHHDCKPRIIHRDIKSNNILLDENFEAHVGDFGLAKL
;
A
#
# COMPACT_ATOMS: atom_id res chain seq x y z
N MET A 1 -38.60 -64.13 75.18
CA MET A 1 -37.73 -64.76 74.17
C MET A 1 -37.92 -63.99 72.89
N GLY A 2 -36.91 -63.19 72.51
CA GLY A 2 -36.98 -62.27 71.39
C GLY A 2 -36.66 -62.95 70.06
N SER A 3 -37.27 -62.43 68.99
CA SER A 3 -36.90 -62.69 67.61
C SER A 3 -36.93 -61.34 66.88
N ALA A 4 -35.75 -60.80 66.60
CA ALA A 4 -35.55 -59.68 65.70
C ALA A 4 -34.79 -60.23 64.49
N ALA A 5 -35.45 -60.31 63.34
CA ALA A 5 -34.80 -60.61 62.06
C ALA A 5 -34.62 -59.28 61.31
N ALA A 6 -33.35 -58.90 61.15
CA ALA A 6 -32.92 -57.66 60.52
C ALA A 6 -33.18 -57.66 59.00
N THR A 7 -33.73 -56.57 58.50
CA THR A 7 -33.80 -56.22 57.08
C THR A 7 -32.40 -55.90 56.54
N ALA A 8 -31.86 -56.74 55.65
CA ALA A 8 -30.63 -56.48 54.93
C ALA A 8 -30.90 -55.47 53.80
N ALA A 9 -30.46 -54.22 53.99
CA ALA A 9 -30.43 -53.22 52.92
C ALA A 9 -29.38 -53.63 51.86
N ALA A 10 -29.83 -53.80 50.62
CA ALA A 10 -28.96 -54.08 49.47
C ALA A 10 -27.99 -52.90 49.26
N ARG A 11 -26.72 -53.10 49.63
CA ARG A 11 -25.64 -52.17 49.29
C ARG A 11 -25.36 -52.30 47.80
N THR A 12 -25.79 -51.33 47.00
CA THR A 12 -25.28 -51.15 45.64
C THR A 12 -23.75 -51.01 45.72
N PRO A 13 -22.97 -51.86 45.05
CA PRO A 13 -21.52 -51.88 45.21
C PRO A 13 -20.94 -50.60 44.62
N TRP A 14 -20.27 -49.81 45.46
CA TRP A 14 -19.62 -48.55 45.09
C TRP A 14 -18.65 -48.74 43.92
N ALA A 15 -18.10 -49.94 43.77
CA ALA A 15 -17.24 -50.35 42.66
C ALA A 15 -17.94 -50.34 41.29
N LEU A 16 -19.25 -50.64 41.21
CA LEU A 16 -20.02 -50.55 39.97
C LEU A 16 -20.33 -49.10 39.60
N GLN A 17 -20.63 -48.25 40.59
CA GLN A 17 -20.82 -46.80 40.34
C GLN A 17 -19.49 -46.11 39.96
N LEU A 18 -18.39 -46.44 40.66
CA LEU A 18 -17.04 -46.00 40.29
C LEU A 18 -16.63 -46.51 38.91
N GLY A 19 -16.93 -47.78 38.60
CA GLY A 19 -16.65 -48.38 37.30
C GLY A 19 -17.40 -47.70 36.17
N VAL A 20 -18.70 -47.41 36.34
CA VAL A 20 -19.51 -46.68 35.35
C VAL A 20 -19.00 -45.25 35.15
N VAL A 21 -18.64 -44.54 36.23
CA VAL A 21 -18.05 -43.19 36.16
C VAL A 21 -16.67 -43.21 35.49
N LEU A 22 -15.82 -44.20 35.77
CA LEU A 22 -14.52 -44.37 35.13
C LEU A 22 -14.67 -44.69 33.63
N THR A 23 -15.63 -45.54 33.26
CA THR A 23 -15.92 -45.82 31.85
C THR A 23 -16.54 -44.62 31.13
N PHE A 24 -17.33 -43.79 31.80
CA PHE A 24 -17.85 -42.54 31.23
C PHE A 24 -16.72 -41.50 31.04
N LEU A 25 -15.79 -41.40 31.99
CA LEU A 25 -14.60 -40.54 31.91
C LEU A 25 -13.57 -41.02 30.87
N LEU A 26 -13.48 -42.32 30.62
CA LEU A 26 -12.63 -42.91 29.58
C LEU A 26 -13.31 -42.94 28.19
N ALA A 27 -14.64 -42.80 28.13
CA ALA A 27 -15.41 -42.73 26.88
C ALA A 27 -15.56 -41.31 26.32
N THR A 28 -15.27 -40.28 27.12
CA THR A 28 -15.11 -38.92 26.59
C THR A 28 -13.74 -38.80 25.95
N THR A 29 -13.68 -38.84 24.62
CA THR A 29 -12.51 -38.36 23.89
C THR A 29 -12.34 -36.88 24.24
N SER A 30 -11.39 -36.53 25.11
CA SER A 30 -10.97 -35.13 25.23
C SER A 30 -10.27 -34.78 23.92
N HIS A 31 -11.01 -34.14 23.03
CA HIS A 31 -10.41 -33.55 21.85
C HIS A 31 -9.64 -32.33 22.32
N GLY A 32 -8.36 -32.53 22.66
CA GLY A 32 -7.45 -31.42 22.93
C GLY A 32 -7.36 -30.50 21.71
N LEU A 33 -7.03 -29.23 21.95
CA LEU A 33 -6.88 -28.20 20.93
C LEU A 33 -6.07 -28.73 19.74
N ASN A 34 -6.61 -28.55 18.54
CA ASN A 34 -5.96 -29.00 17.31
C ASN A 34 -4.63 -28.26 17.06
N HIS A 35 -3.85 -28.75 16.10
CA HIS A 35 -2.52 -28.20 15.81
C HIS A 35 -2.54 -26.70 15.46
N GLU A 36 -3.50 -26.25 14.65
CA GLU A 36 -3.63 -24.83 14.27
C GLU A 36 -3.93 -23.93 15.47
N GLY A 37 -4.74 -24.41 16.42
CA GLY A 37 -4.95 -23.71 17.68
C GLY A 37 -3.66 -23.52 18.48
N TRP A 38 -2.79 -24.52 18.53
CA TRP A 38 -1.47 -24.39 19.18
C TRP A 38 -0.56 -23.38 18.48
N LEU A 39 -0.59 -23.33 17.14
CA LEU A 39 0.15 -22.31 16.38
C LEU A 39 -0.34 -20.91 16.72
N LEU A 40 -1.66 -20.70 16.76
CA LEU A 40 -2.28 -19.44 17.13
C LEU A 40 -1.99 -19.05 18.58
N LEU A 41 -2.03 -19.98 19.55
CA LEU A 41 -1.62 -19.67 20.92
C LEU A 41 -0.13 -19.33 21.04
N THR A 42 0.72 -19.93 20.20
CA THR A 42 2.14 -19.58 20.14
C THR A 42 2.32 -18.17 19.59
N LEU A 43 1.59 -17.83 18.53
CA LEU A 43 1.52 -16.49 17.98
C LEU A 43 1.07 -15.46 19.03
N LYS A 44 -0.01 -15.74 19.78
CA LYS A 44 -0.53 -14.87 20.84
C LYS A 44 0.50 -14.56 21.92
N LYS A 45 1.44 -15.46 22.23
CA LYS A 45 2.47 -15.23 23.26
C LYS A 45 3.44 -14.09 22.92
N GLN A 46 3.63 -13.78 21.64
CA GLN A 46 4.47 -12.66 21.20
C GLN A 46 3.70 -11.34 21.08
N MET A 47 2.38 -11.38 21.30
CA MET A 47 1.50 -10.23 21.19
C MET A 47 1.22 -9.63 22.56
N VAL A 48 1.13 -8.31 22.58
CA VAL A 48 0.62 -7.54 23.72
C VAL A 48 -0.78 -7.09 23.37
N ASP A 49 -1.77 -7.59 24.13
CA ASP A 49 -3.20 -7.32 23.96
C ASP A 49 -3.74 -6.56 25.17
N THR A 50 -3.61 -5.23 25.14
CA THR A 50 -4.00 -4.36 26.26
C THR A 50 -5.52 -4.32 26.48
N PHE A 51 -6.31 -4.62 25.45
CA PHE A 51 -7.77 -4.54 25.50
C PHE A 51 -8.44 -5.90 25.56
N HIS A 52 -7.68 -6.97 25.79
CA HIS A 52 -8.21 -8.31 26.02
C HIS A 52 -9.09 -8.81 24.86
N HIS A 53 -8.75 -8.42 23.62
CA HIS A 53 -9.51 -8.83 22.44
C HIS A 53 -9.35 -10.32 22.12
N LEU A 54 -8.26 -10.95 22.55
CA LEU A 54 -7.93 -12.34 22.28
C LEU A 54 -8.21 -13.24 23.49
N ASP A 55 -8.89 -12.77 24.53
CA ASP A 55 -9.14 -13.54 25.76
C ASP A 55 -9.97 -14.81 25.52
N ASP A 56 -10.75 -14.85 24.44
CA ASP A 56 -11.51 -16.02 24.00
C ASP A 56 -10.65 -17.09 23.30
N TRP A 57 -9.36 -16.81 23.04
CA TRP A 57 -8.41 -17.82 22.53
C TRP A 57 -8.04 -18.79 23.63
N ASN A 58 -8.89 -19.80 23.79
CA ASN A 58 -8.90 -20.69 24.94
C ASN A 58 -8.23 -22.06 24.63
N PRO A 59 -7.18 -22.45 25.36
CA PRO A 59 -6.49 -23.74 25.15
C PRO A 59 -7.36 -24.99 25.42
N TRP A 60 -8.51 -24.83 26.06
CA TRP A 60 -9.46 -25.93 26.33
C TRP A 60 -10.48 -26.14 25.20
N ASP A 61 -10.54 -25.25 24.21
CA ASP A 61 -11.38 -25.46 23.05
C ASP A 61 -10.81 -26.57 22.16
N PRO A 62 -11.67 -27.37 21.49
CA PRO A 62 -11.20 -28.41 20.58
C PRO A 62 -10.60 -27.84 19.28
N SER A 63 -10.93 -26.59 18.95
CA SER A 63 -10.56 -25.93 17.69
C SER A 63 -10.60 -24.41 17.83
N PRO A 64 -9.76 -23.66 17.11
CA PRO A 64 -9.75 -22.19 17.13
C PRO A 64 -10.88 -21.56 16.30
N CYS A 65 -11.73 -22.33 15.63
CA CYS A 65 -12.73 -21.80 14.68
C CYS A 65 -13.87 -20.99 15.30
N GLY A 66 -13.92 -20.88 16.63
CA GLY A 66 -14.81 -19.98 17.36
C GLY A 66 -14.11 -18.75 17.93
N TRP A 67 -12.79 -18.67 17.79
CA TRP A 67 -11.99 -17.58 18.35
C TRP A 67 -12.16 -16.30 17.54
N LYS A 68 -12.16 -15.17 18.23
CA LYS A 68 -12.24 -13.86 17.62
C LYS A 68 -11.11 -13.69 16.60
N GLY A 69 -11.51 -13.27 15.41
CA GLY A 69 -10.60 -13.05 14.29
C GLY A 69 -10.21 -14.31 13.52
N VAL A 70 -10.64 -15.51 13.94
CA VAL A 70 -10.37 -16.77 13.25
C VAL A 70 -11.60 -17.20 12.46
N ASN A 71 -11.42 -17.49 11.17
CA ASN A 71 -12.46 -18.08 10.33
C ASN A 71 -11.92 -19.34 9.65
N CYS A 72 -12.75 -20.37 9.60
CA CYS A 72 -12.36 -21.70 9.15
C CYS A 72 -13.19 -22.20 7.97
N SER A 73 -12.64 -23.19 7.26
CA SER A 73 -13.35 -23.90 6.21
C SER A 73 -14.56 -24.65 6.75
N SER A 74 -15.61 -24.74 5.95
CA SER A 74 -16.78 -25.57 6.24
C SER A 74 -16.46 -27.04 5.96
N GLY A 75 -16.60 -27.92 6.94
CA GLY A 75 -16.36 -29.35 6.76
C GLY A 75 -16.24 -30.13 8.06
N SER A 76 -16.06 -31.44 7.95
CA SER A 76 -15.88 -32.36 9.09
C SER A 76 -14.53 -32.20 9.80
N LYS A 77 -13.55 -31.54 9.17
CA LYS A 77 -12.26 -31.13 9.73
C LYS A 77 -11.99 -29.69 9.30
N PRO A 78 -12.49 -28.70 10.05
CA PRO A 78 -12.30 -27.30 9.68
C PRO A 78 -10.81 -26.94 9.83
N ALA A 79 -10.32 -26.17 8.87
CA ALA A 79 -8.96 -25.62 8.85
C ALA A 79 -9.03 -24.09 8.85
N VAL A 80 -8.04 -23.41 9.42
CA VAL A 80 -8.03 -21.94 9.48
C VAL A 80 -7.77 -21.36 8.08
N MET A 81 -8.77 -20.67 7.55
CA MET A 81 -8.74 -20.03 6.23
C MET A 81 -8.42 -18.55 6.33
N SER A 82 -8.89 -17.88 7.39
CA SER A 82 -8.66 -16.45 7.57
C SER A 82 -8.33 -16.11 9.02
N LEU A 83 -7.35 -15.24 9.18
CA LEU A 83 -6.96 -14.64 10.45
C LEU A 83 -7.03 -13.11 10.30
N ASN A 84 -8.06 -12.50 10.88
CA ASN A 84 -8.26 -11.05 10.90
C ASN A 84 -8.12 -10.52 12.34
N LEU A 85 -6.97 -9.91 12.59
CA LEU A 85 -6.63 -9.23 13.84
C LEU A 85 -6.54 -7.71 13.65
N SER A 86 -7.13 -7.18 12.59
CA SER A 86 -7.03 -5.77 12.25
C SER A 86 -7.69 -4.87 13.29
N ASN A 87 -7.11 -3.69 13.51
CA ASN A 87 -7.69 -2.64 14.37
C ASN A 87 -8.02 -3.13 15.80
N MET A 88 -7.12 -3.92 16.39
CA MET A 88 -7.26 -4.45 17.75
C MET A 88 -6.26 -3.81 18.73
N ASN A 89 -5.51 -2.79 18.31
CA ASN A 89 -4.45 -2.17 19.12
C ASN A 89 -3.47 -3.21 19.71
N LEU A 90 -3.24 -4.30 18.99
CA LEU A 90 -2.26 -5.31 19.36
C LEU A 90 -0.87 -4.76 19.12
N SER A 91 0.10 -5.12 19.94
CA SER A 91 1.51 -4.77 19.73
C SER A 91 2.42 -5.98 20.00
N GLY A 92 3.74 -5.80 19.98
CA GLY A 92 4.70 -6.91 20.08
C GLY A 92 5.23 -7.34 18.71
N THR A 93 5.48 -8.62 18.51
CA THR A 93 6.00 -9.19 17.25
C THR A 93 5.10 -10.31 16.73
N VAL A 94 5.26 -10.65 15.46
CA VAL A 94 4.56 -11.79 14.83
C VAL A 94 5.47 -13.01 14.92
N ASP A 95 4.98 -14.09 15.53
CA ASP A 95 5.73 -15.34 15.66
C ASP A 95 5.80 -16.11 14.32
N PRO A 96 6.95 -16.73 13.99
CA PRO A 96 7.12 -17.60 12.82
C PRO A 96 6.08 -18.72 12.67
N SER A 97 5.43 -19.14 13.77
CA SER A 97 4.38 -20.18 13.77
C SER A 97 3.22 -19.87 12.83
N ILE A 98 3.03 -18.61 12.41
CA ILE A 98 2.03 -18.23 11.39
C ILE A 98 2.19 -19.02 10.09
N GLY A 99 3.42 -19.39 9.71
CA GLY A 99 3.70 -20.17 8.51
C GLY A 99 3.23 -21.62 8.55
N GLY A 100 2.75 -22.09 9.70
CA GLY A 100 2.16 -23.43 9.84
C GLY A 100 0.67 -23.51 9.47
N LEU A 101 0.01 -22.37 9.23
CA LEU A 101 -1.39 -22.31 8.80
C LEU A 101 -1.48 -22.56 7.29
N ALA A 102 -1.43 -23.84 6.89
CA ALA A 102 -1.29 -24.26 5.51
C ALA A 102 -2.48 -23.91 4.60
N GLU A 103 -3.67 -23.77 5.16
CA GLU A 103 -4.91 -23.46 4.44
C GLU A 103 -5.25 -21.97 4.42
N LEU A 104 -4.39 -21.12 5.00
CA LEU A 104 -4.65 -19.69 5.15
C LEU A 104 -4.71 -18.98 3.78
N THR A 105 -5.84 -18.33 3.50
CA THR A 105 -6.09 -17.50 2.32
C THR A 105 -6.03 -16.02 2.63
N ASP A 106 -6.38 -15.60 3.85
CA ASP A 106 -6.48 -14.19 4.21
C ASP A 106 -5.79 -13.94 5.56
N LEU A 107 -4.75 -13.10 5.55
CA LEU A 107 -4.06 -12.64 6.75
C LEU A 107 -4.15 -11.11 6.84
N ASP A 108 -4.90 -10.63 7.83
CA ASP A 108 -5.03 -9.20 8.10
C ASP A 108 -4.56 -8.86 9.52
N LEU A 109 -3.40 -8.19 9.60
CA LEU A 109 -2.80 -7.68 10.83
C LEU A 109 -2.79 -6.14 10.85
N SER A 110 -3.52 -5.49 9.95
CA SER A 110 -3.43 -4.05 9.71
C SER A 110 -3.94 -3.20 10.87
N PHE A 111 -3.52 -1.94 10.95
CA PHE A 111 -3.95 -0.97 11.96
C PHE A 111 -3.69 -1.45 13.40
N ASN A 112 -2.45 -1.85 13.67
CA ASN A 112 -1.99 -2.28 14.98
C ASN A 112 -0.63 -1.62 15.30
N GLY A 113 -0.02 -2.03 16.41
CA GLY A 113 1.31 -1.64 16.84
C GLY A 113 2.35 -2.75 16.69
N PHE A 114 2.17 -3.69 15.74
CA PHE A 114 3.15 -4.77 15.53
C PHE A 114 4.51 -4.21 15.10
N SER A 115 5.57 -4.78 15.64
CA SER A 115 6.96 -4.34 15.46
C SER A 115 7.87 -5.53 15.15
N GLY A 116 9.17 -5.28 15.03
CA GLY A 116 10.13 -6.31 14.60
C GLY A 116 10.07 -6.55 13.08
N THR A 117 10.62 -7.66 12.63
CA THR A 117 10.66 -8.03 11.22
C THR A 117 9.42 -8.80 10.80
N ILE A 118 9.07 -8.73 9.51
CA ILE A 118 8.06 -9.63 8.93
C ILE A 118 8.63 -11.05 8.94
N PRO A 119 7.94 -12.06 9.51
CA PRO A 119 8.42 -13.45 9.49
C PRO A 119 8.49 -13.99 8.05
N ALA A 120 9.62 -14.58 7.69
CA ALA A 120 9.83 -15.20 6.37
C ALA A 120 8.90 -16.42 6.16
N GLU A 121 8.49 -17.05 7.26
CA GLU A 121 7.62 -18.21 7.31
C GLU A 121 6.20 -17.93 6.78
N ILE A 122 5.77 -16.67 6.71
CA ILE A 122 4.54 -16.30 5.98
C ILE A 122 4.60 -16.82 4.54
N GLY A 123 5.79 -16.90 3.93
CA GLY A 123 6.01 -17.49 2.61
C GLY A 123 5.66 -18.98 2.49
N ASN A 124 5.39 -19.68 3.59
CA ASN A 124 4.93 -21.07 3.59
C ASN A 124 3.40 -21.21 3.45
N CYS A 125 2.64 -20.13 3.64
CA CYS A 125 1.19 -20.10 3.42
C CYS A 125 0.87 -20.02 1.91
N SER A 126 1.12 -21.11 1.17
CA SER A 126 1.06 -21.12 -0.31
C SER A 126 -0.31 -20.80 -0.91
N LYS A 127 -1.39 -20.88 -0.11
CA LYS A 127 -2.77 -20.55 -0.49
C LYS A 127 -3.15 -19.09 -0.21
N LEU A 128 -2.24 -18.29 0.34
CA LEU A 128 -2.52 -16.92 0.72
C LEU A 128 -2.86 -16.07 -0.51
N VAL A 129 -4.00 -15.38 -0.44
CA VAL A 129 -4.58 -14.49 -1.46
C VAL A 129 -4.46 -13.04 -1.02
N VAL A 130 -4.67 -12.75 0.27
CA VAL A 130 -4.60 -11.40 0.83
C VAL A 130 -3.62 -11.35 1.99
N LEU A 131 -2.67 -10.41 1.94
CA LEU A 131 -1.73 -10.12 3.01
C LEU A 131 -1.74 -8.61 3.32
N ASN A 132 -2.39 -8.25 4.42
CA ASN A 132 -2.48 -6.88 4.92
C ASN A 132 -1.65 -6.71 6.20
N LEU A 133 -0.55 -5.95 6.09
CA LEU A 133 0.36 -5.62 7.19
C LEU A 133 0.45 -4.10 7.44
N ASN A 134 -0.37 -3.31 6.74
CA ASN A 134 -0.29 -1.85 6.74
C ASN A 134 -0.66 -1.19 8.07
N ASN A 135 -0.16 0.03 8.27
CA ASN A 135 -0.36 0.81 9.51
C ASN A 135 0.11 0.04 10.75
N ASN A 136 1.39 -0.32 10.74
CA ASN A 136 2.09 -0.98 11.85
C ASN A 136 3.47 -0.34 12.04
N GLN A 137 4.34 -0.97 12.83
CA GLN A 137 5.71 -0.56 13.07
C GLN A 137 6.72 -1.62 12.60
N PHE A 138 6.39 -2.43 11.59
CA PHE A 138 7.31 -3.43 11.04
C PHE A 138 8.58 -2.76 10.51
N GLN A 139 9.72 -3.41 10.75
CA GLN A 139 11.07 -2.93 10.44
C GLN A 139 11.85 -3.99 9.67
N GLY A 140 13.07 -3.66 9.26
CA GLY A 140 13.94 -4.58 8.51
C GLY A 140 13.49 -4.73 7.06
N MET A 141 13.98 -5.76 6.40
CA MET A 141 13.75 -5.98 4.96
C MET A 141 12.46 -6.76 4.71
N ILE A 142 11.89 -6.59 3.51
CA ILE A 142 10.85 -7.50 3.01
C ILE A 142 11.50 -8.87 2.78
N PRO A 143 11.02 -9.96 3.43
CA PRO A 143 11.61 -11.28 3.23
C PRO A 143 11.43 -11.78 1.79
N PRO A 144 12.50 -12.24 1.10
CA PRO A 144 12.39 -12.79 -0.25
C PRO A 144 11.50 -14.04 -0.32
N GLU A 145 11.34 -14.76 0.79
CA GLU A 145 10.47 -15.93 0.91
C GLU A 145 9.01 -15.63 0.60
N LEU A 146 8.56 -14.37 0.76
CA LEU A 146 7.21 -13.96 0.39
C LEU A 146 6.95 -14.08 -1.13
N GLY A 147 8.00 -14.10 -1.95
CA GLY A 147 7.89 -14.39 -3.38
C GLY A 147 7.38 -15.80 -3.72
N LYS A 148 7.29 -16.71 -2.72
CA LYS A 148 6.67 -18.03 -2.89
C LYS A 148 5.14 -17.98 -2.99
N LEU A 149 4.51 -16.87 -2.61
CA LEU A 149 3.06 -16.70 -2.54
C LEU A 149 2.46 -16.46 -3.92
N SER A 150 2.41 -17.50 -4.75
CA SER A 150 1.98 -17.41 -6.15
C SER A 150 0.48 -17.11 -6.33
N MET A 151 -0.34 -17.36 -5.30
CA MET A 151 -1.77 -17.07 -5.27
C MET A 151 -2.11 -15.68 -4.72
N LEU A 152 -1.12 -14.92 -4.23
CA LEU A 152 -1.37 -13.63 -3.60
C LEU A 152 -1.84 -12.61 -4.65
N ILE A 153 -2.97 -11.97 -4.37
CA ILE A 153 -3.60 -10.93 -5.19
C ILE A 153 -3.28 -9.55 -4.61
N THR A 154 -3.40 -9.41 -3.28
CA THR A 154 -3.21 -8.14 -2.59
C THR A 154 -2.06 -8.25 -1.61
N PHE A 155 -1.03 -7.42 -1.79
CA PHE A 155 0.09 -7.29 -0.88
C PHE A 155 0.21 -5.85 -0.36
N ASN A 156 -0.19 -5.63 0.89
CA ASN A 156 -0.24 -4.29 1.49
C ASN A 156 0.71 -4.16 2.69
N LEU A 157 1.73 -3.32 2.52
CA LEU A 157 2.82 -3.04 3.46
C LEU A 157 2.88 -1.55 3.88
N CYS A 158 1.97 -0.70 3.38
CA CYS A 158 2.10 0.75 3.56
C CYS A 158 2.09 1.21 5.02
N ASN A 159 2.66 2.38 5.28
CA ASN A 159 2.75 2.98 6.62
C ASN A 159 3.43 2.04 7.63
N ASN A 160 4.69 1.68 7.34
CA ASN A 160 5.57 0.90 8.20
C ASN A 160 6.98 1.55 8.21
N LYS A 161 7.98 0.86 8.79
CA LYS A 161 9.39 1.29 8.85
C LYS A 161 10.31 0.32 8.08
N LEU A 162 9.80 -0.29 7.01
CA LEU A 162 10.55 -1.27 6.22
C LEU A 162 11.71 -0.62 5.48
N LEU A 163 12.80 -1.37 5.32
CA LEU A 163 14.09 -0.93 4.81
C LEU A 163 14.57 -1.80 3.65
N GLY A 164 15.58 -1.33 2.93
CA GLY A 164 16.24 -2.11 1.88
C GLY A 164 15.43 -2.19 0.58
N PRO A 165 15.90 -3.00 -0.40
CA PRO A 165 15.24 -3.15 -1.69
C PRO A 165 13.98 -4.01 -1.62
N ILE A 166 13.11 -3.79 -2.60
CA ILE A 166 12.04 -4.73 -2.95
C ILE A 166 12.72 -5.99 -3.51
N PRO A 167 12.50 -7.20 -2.96
CA PRO A 167 13.14 -8.42 -3.44
C PRO A 167 12.76 -8.78 -4.88
N ASP A 168 13.71 -9.32 -5.65
CA ASP A 168 13.46 -9.80 -7.03
C ASP A 168 12.41 -10.92 -7.07
N GLU A 169 12.30 -11.69 -5.99
CA GLU A 169 11.38 -12.82 -5.82
C GLU A 169 9.91 -12.40 -5.86
N ILE A 170 9.58 -11.13 -5.59
CA ILE A 170 8.21 -10.62 -5.75
C ILE A 170 7.71 -10.80 -7.19
N GLY A 171 8.62 -10.79 -8.18
CA GLY A 171 8.26 -11.09 -9.57
C GLY A 171 7.81 -12.53 -9.85
N ASN A 172 7.83 -13.43 -8.84
CA ASN A 172 7.29 -14.79 -8.94
C ASN A 172 5.81 -14.90 -8.52
N MET A 173 5.23 -13.83 -7.95
CA MET A 173 3.87 -13.81 -7.44
C MET A 173 2.85 -13.63 -8.57
N ALA A 174 2.67 -14.67 -9.38
CA ALA A 174 1.97 -14.58 -10.68
C ALA A 174 0.53 -14.03 -10.62
N SER A 175 -0.14 -14.12 -9.47
CA SER A 175 -1.52 -13.62 -9.29
C SER A 175 -1.58 -12.19 -8.75
N LEU A 176 -0.44 -11.54 -8.48
CA LEU A 176 -0.40 -10.25 -7.80
C LEU A 176 -1.03 -9.16 -8.67
N GLU A 177 -2.02 -8.48 -8.10
CA GLU A 177 -2.73 -7.35 -8.72
C GLU A 177 -2.37 -6.03 -8.05
N ASP A 178 -2.26 -6.03 -6.71
CA ASP A 178 -2.03 -4.84 -5.90
C ASP A 178 -0.75 -4.96 -5.07
N LEU A 179 0.25 -4.14 -5.39
CA LEU A 179 1.44 -3.95 -4.58
C LEU A 179 1.44 -2.55 -3.95
N VAL A 180 1.15 -2.49 -2.65
CA VAL A 180 0.98 -1.23 -1.90
C VAL A 180 2.01 -1.14 -0.79
N GLY A 181 3.06 -0.35 -0.98
CA GLY A 181 4.19 -0.20 -0.05
C GLY A 181 4.60 1.25 0.24
N TYR A 182 3.70 2.20 0.03
CA TYR A 182 3.98 3.63 0.26
C TYR A 182 4.24 3.96 1.75
N SER A 183 4.89 5.10 2.02
CA SER A 183 5.26 5.56 3.38
C SER A 183 6.06 4.50 4.15
N ASN A 184 7.21 4.15 3.61
CA ASN A 184 8.19 3.27 4.22
C ASN A 184 9.59 3.86 4.02
N ASN A 185 10.63 3.09 4.33
CA ASN A 185 12.02 3.48 4.15
C ASN A 185 12.73 2.55 3.12
N LEU A 186 11.97 2.02 2.16
CA LEU A 186 12.44 1.15 1.08
C LEU A 186 13.40 1.90 0.16
N SER A 187 14.36 1.21 -0.43
CA SER A 187 15.46 1.81 -1.20
C SER A 187 15.84 0.98 -2.42
N GLY A 188 16.80 1.44 -3.23
CA GLY A 188 17.24 0.71 -4.42
C GLY A 188 16.21 0.76 -5.57
N SER A 189 16.47 0.03 -6.64
CA SER A 189 15.61 0.04 -7.83
C SER A 189 14.41 -0.89 -7.71
N ILE A 190 13.34 -0.55 -8.41
CA ILE A 190 12.23 -1.47 -8.65
C ILE A 190 12.78 -2.69 -9.40
N PRO A 191 12.59 -3.92 -8.90
CA PRO A 191 13.03 -5.14 -9.57
C PRO A 191 12.52 -5.25 -11.00
N HIS A 192 13.42 -5.57 -11.93
CA HIS A 192 13.04 -5.85 -13.32
C HIS A 192 12.09 -7.04 -13.43
N THR A 193 12.09 -7.94 -12.44
CA THR A 193 11.19 -9.09 -12.36
C THR A 193 9.72 -8.70 -12.18
N ILE A 194 9.41 -7.47 -11.73
CA ILE A 194 8.03 -6.95 -11.68
C ILE A 194 7.38 -6.95 -13.08
N GLY A 195 8.16 -6.78 -14.14
CA GLY A 195 7.66 -6.89 -15.52
C GLY A 195 7.11 -8.27 -15.90
N ARG A 196 7.33 -9.31 -15.07
CA ARG A 196 6.73 -10.65 -15.26
C ARG A 196 5.29 -10.73 -14.75
N LEU A 197 4.87 -9.80 -13.90
CA LEU A 197 3.58 -9.82 -13.21
C LEU A 197 2.47 -9.29 -14.13
N LYS A 198 1.91 -10.18 -14.95
CA LYS A 198 0.92 -9.81 -15.98
C LYS A 198 -0.43 -9.33 -15.44
N ASN A 199 -0.73 -9.65 -14.20
CA ASN A 199 -1.98 -9.26 -13.54
C ASN A 199 -1.84 -7.97 -12.71
N LEU A 200 -0.64 -7.39 -12.64
CA LEU A 200 -0.34 -6.26 -11.77
C LEU A 200 -1.01 -4.99 -12.30
N LYS A 201 -2.00 -4.50 -11.54
CA LYS A 201 -2.80 -3.32 -11.88
C LYS A 201 -2.28 -2.10 -11.15
N THR A 202 -2.06 -2.22 -9.84
CA THR A 202 -1.77 -1.10 -8.97
C THR A 202 -0.42 -1.28 -8.29
N VAL A 203 0.47 -0.29 -8.47
CA VAL A 203 1.74 -0.20 -7.76
C VAL A 203 1.83 1.15 -7.07
N ARG A 204 1.77 1.14 -5.74
CA ARG A 204 1.85 2.34 -4.89
C ARG A 204 3.05 2.23 -3.98
N LEU A 205 4.15 2.84 -4.37
CA LEU A 205 5.43 2.78 -3.67
C LEU A 205 5.95 4.19 -3.30
N GLY A 206 5.09 5.20 -3.33
CA GLY A 206 5.41 6.58 -2.96
C GLY A 206 5.97 6.75 -1.53
N GLN A 207 6.58 7.89 -1.23
CA GLN A 207 7.16 8.20 0.10
C GLN A 207 8.12 7.11 0.59
N ASN A 208 9.13 6.82 -0.23
CA ASN A 208 10.21 5.88 0.05
C ASN A 208 11.55 6.47 -0.48
N ALA A 209 12.63 5.72 -0.43
CA ALA A 209 13.93 6.04 -1.02
C ALA A 209 14.23 5.22 -2.31
N ILE A 210 13.18 4.80 -3.04
CA ILE A 210 13.33 4.00 -4.26
C ILE A 210 14.00 4.83 -5.36
N SER A 211 14.92 4.21 -6.09
CA SER A 211 15.71 4.81 -7.16
C SER A 211 15.61 4.02 -8.47
N GLY A 212 16.39 4.36 -9.51
CA GLY A 212 16.36 3.63 -10.78
C GLY A 212 15.19 3.96 -11.71
N ASN A 213 14.91 3.07 -12.67
CA ASN A 213 13.91 3.26 -13.74
C ASN A 213 12.54 2.75 -13.32
N ILE A 214 11.48 3.38 -13.83
CA ILE A 214 10.11 2.86 -13.76
C ILE A 214 9.94 1.81 -14.87
N PRO A 215 9.50 0.58 -14.55
CA PRO A 215 9.12 -0.41 -15.56
C PRO A 215 7.95 0.10 -16.41
N ALA A 216 8.00 -0.09 -17.74
CA ALA A 216 6.97 0.38 -18.67
C ALA A 216 5.63 -0.38 -18.54
N GLU A 217 5.62 -1.49 -17.81
CA GLU A 217 4.59 -2.52 -17.87
C GLU A 217 3.34 -2.26 -16.99
N ILE A 218 3.32 -1.21 -16.15
CA ILE A 218 2.34 -1.07 -15.03
C ILE A 218 1.17 -0.12 -15.37
N GLU A 219 -0.07 -0.45 -14.98
CA GLU A 219 -1.33 0.29 -15.29
C GLU A 219 -1.59 1.54 -14.43
N GLU A 220 -1.56 1.42 -13.10
CA GLU A 220 -1.71 2.51 -12.15
C GLU A 220 -0.47 2.62 -11.27
N ILE A 221 0.19 3.78 -11.33
CA ILE A 221 1.49 3.99 -10.72
C ILE A 221 1.46 5.22 -9.82
N ASP A 222 1.75 5.04 -8.53
CA ASP A 222 2.15 6.13 -7.64
C ASP A 222 3.56 5.86 -7.07
N PHE A 223 4.56 6.54 -7.63
CA PHE A 223 5.93 6.61 -7.12
C PHE A 223 6.26 8.00 -6.54
N SER A 224 5.26 8.82 -6.22
CA SER A 224 5.49 10.18 -5.71
C SER A 224 6.39 10.18 -4.48
N GLU A 225 7.22 11.21 -4.31
CA GLU A 225 8.12 11.32 -3.15
C GLU A 225 9.14 10.17 -3.00
N ASN A 226 9.72 9.71 -4.13
CA ASN A 226 10.89 8.80 -4.20
C ASN A 226 12.14 9.50 -4.76
N VAL A 227 13.26 8.77 -4.87
CA VAL A 227 14.56 9.24 -5.40
C VAL A 227 14.88 8.58 -6.75
N LEU A 228 13.92 8.58 -7.69
CA LEU A 228 14.06 7.93 -9.01
C LEU A 228 15.10 8.64 -9.90
N THR A 229 16.03 7.87 -10.47
CA THR A 229 17.20 8.39 -11.24
C THR A 229 17.34 7.75 -12.63
N GLY A 230 16.25 7.22 -13.18
CA GLY A 230 16.22 6.39 -14.38
C GLY A 230 15.56 7.02 -15.60
N GLY A 231 16.08 6.76 -16.81
CA GLY A 231 15.53 7.28 -18.07
C GLY A 231 14.11 6.75 -18.39
N VAL A 232 13.34 7.54 -19.14
CA VAL A 232 12.04 7.13 -19.71
C VAL A 232 12.27 5.98 -20.70
N PRO A 233 11.48 4.88 -20.69
CA PRO A 233 11.53 3.85 -21.71
C PRO A 233 11.48 4.46 -23.13
N LYS A 234 12.23 3.89 -24.09
CA LYS A 234 12.36 4.45 -25.45
C LYS A 234 11.04 4.58 -26.21
N GLU A 235 10.00 3.87 -25.76
CA GLU A 235 8.64 3.85 -26.32
C GLU A 235 7.91 5.20 -26.17
N PHE A 236 8.37 6.09 -25.30
CA PHE A 236 7.80 7.43 -25.09
C PHE A 236 8.29 8.48 -26.12
N GLY A 237 9.16 8.09 -27.07
CA GLY A 237 10.04 9.00 -27.82
C GLY A 237 9.52 9.63 -29.12
N ASN A 238 8.28 9.39 -29.56
CA ASN A 238 7.75 10.00 -30.79
C ASN A 238 6.58 10.91 -30.46
N ILE A 239 6.72 12.24 -30.50
CA ILE A 239 5.66 13.25 -30.78
C ILE A 239 6.21 14.71 -30.70
N PRO A 240 5.61 15.68 -31.43
CA PRO A 240 6.20 16.97 -31.82
C PRO A 240 6.32 18.03 -30.70
N ARG A 241 7.17 19.03 -30.97
CA ARG A 241 7.61 20.12 -30.08
C ARG A 241 6.56 21.24 -29.93
N LEU A 242 6.32 21.70 -28.70
CA LEU A 242 5.91 23.09 -28.41
C LEU A 242 6.92 23.71 -27.42
N GLY A 243 7.40 24.93 -27.73
CA GLY A 243 8.36 25.71 -26.90
C GLY A 243 7.67 26.46 -25.76
N ALA A 244 8.34 27.12 -24.81
CA ALA A 244 9.76 27.40 -24.56
C ALA A 244 10.03 27.44 -23.04
N CYS A 245 11.31 27.30 -22.66
CA CYS A 245 11.86 27.02 -21.32
C CYS A 245 11.54 25.61 -20.80
N GLY A 246 12.27 24.66 -21.38
CA GLY A 246 11.97 23.24 -21.30
C GLY A 246 10.98 22.82 -22.38
N THR A 247 11.14 21.60 -22.88
CA THR A 247 10.25 21.04 -23.89
C THR A 247 9.20 20.20 -23.18
N VAL A 248 7.92 20.53 -23.32
CA VAL A 248 6.82 19.70 -22.79
C VAL A 248 6.37 18.74 -23.89
N TYR A 249 6.40 17.44 -23.60
CA TYR A 249 5.94 16.38 -24.49
C TYR A 249 4.63 15.80 -23.97
N ARG A 250 3.68 15.54 -24.88
CA ARG A 250 2.51 14.72 -24.56
C ARG A 250 2.90 13.24 -24.71
N ALA A 251 2.71 12.44 -23.67
CA ALA A 251 2.94 11.00 -23.73
C ALA A 251 1.65 10.24 -23.39
N ILE A 252 1.41 9.13 -24.10
CA ILE A 252 0.30 8.22 -23.84
C ILE A 252 0.88 7.00 -23.15
N LEU A 253 0.48 6.74 -21.91
CA LEU A 253 0.90 5.56 -21.16
C LEU A 253 0.09 4.34 -21.62
N LYS A 254 -1.23 4.50 -21.70
CA LYS A 254 -2.23 3.50 -22.12
C LYS A 254 -3.40 4.22 -22.80
N PRO A 255 -4.28 3.53 -23.54
CA PRO A 255 -5.50 4.14 -24.05
C PRO A 255 -6.29 4.82 -22.91
N GLY A 256 -6.52 6.12 -23.02
CA GLY A 256 -7.19 6.93 -21.98
C GLY A 256 -6.27 7.54 -20.92
N GLN A 257 -5.00 7.14 -20.82
CA GLN A 257 -4.05 7.66 -19.83
C GLN A 257 -2.96 8.48 -20.51
N THR A 258 -3.10 9.81 -20.46
CA THR A 258 -2.16 10.76 -21.07
C THR A 258 -1.45 11.56 -19.97
N ILE A 259 -0.14 11.77 -20.14
CA ILE A 259 0.69 12.58 -19.24
C ILE A 259 1.43 13.68 -20.01
N ALA A 260 1.86 14.72 -19.30
CA ALA A 260 2.76 15.75 -19.82
C ALA A 260 4.18 15.55 -19.25
N VAL A 261 5.19 15.55 -20.11
CA VAL A 261 6.60 15.35 -19.75
C VAL A 261 7.37 16.63 -20.02
N LYS A 262 7.69 17.41 -18.98
CA LYS A 262 8.50 18.64 -19.10
C LYS A 262 9.98 18.28 -19.00
N LYS A 263 10.70 18.38 -20.11
CA LYS A 263 12.17 18.28 -20.14
C LYS A 263 12.79 19.65 -19.90
N LEU A 264 13.52 19.81 -18.80
CA LEU A 264 14.28 21.04 -18.56
C LEU A 264 15.60 21.00 -19.34
N ALA A 265 16.03 22.17 -19.84
CA ALA A 265 17.25 22.28 -20.64
C ALA A 265 18.50 22.04 -19.78
N SER A 266 19.39 21.16 -20.24
CA SER A 266 20.69 20.89 -19.61
C SER A 266 21.72 21.89 -20.14
N ASN A 267 21.81 23.09 -19.56
CA ASN A 267 22.94 23.97 -19.87
C ASN A 267 24.15 23.52 -19.05
N ARG A 268 25.33 23.46 -19.69
CA ARG A 268 26.63 23.14 -19.07
C ARG A 268 27.09 24.16 -18.01
N GLU A 269 26.19 25.00 -17.48
CA GLU A 269 26.40 26.05 -16.49
C GLU A 269 25.29 26.05 -15.40
N GLY A 270 25.13 24.92 -14.72
CA GLY A 270 25.39 24.80 -13.27
C GLY A 270 24.67 25.61 -12.17
N SER A 271 23.60 26.38 -12.37
CA SER A 271 22.90 26.94 -11.18
C SER A 271 21.37 27.09 -11.27
N ASN A 272 20.83 27.73 -12.29
CA ASN A 272 19.40 28.09 -12.27
C ASN A 272 18.44 26.95 -12.67
N THR A 273 18.84 26.08 -13.60
CA THR A 273 17.99 24.96 -14.06
C THR A 273 17.84 23.86 -13.02
N ASP A 274 18.90 23.57 -12.28
CA ASP A 274 18.83 22.61 -11.16
C ASP A 274 18.03 23.18 -9.99
N ASN A 275 18.11 24.49 -9.75
CA ASN A 275 17.28 25.15 -8.76
C ASN A 275 15.78 25.08 -9.13
N SER A 276 15.44 25.29 -10.40
CA SER A 276 14.05 25.17 -10.90
C SER A 276 13.51 23.75 -10.77
N PHE A 277 14.32 22.76 -11.17
CA PHE A 277 13.96 21.35 -11.06
C PHE A 277 13.71 20.95 -9.60
N ARG A 278 14.63 21.31 -8.70
CA ARG A 278 14.49 21.03 -7.27
C ARG A 278 13.33 21.79 -6.65
N ALA A 279 13.07 23.04 -7.04
CA ALA A 279 11.95 23.82 -6.54
C ALA A 279 10.60 23.19 -6.92
N GLU A 280 10.43 22.75 -8.18
CA GLU A 280 9.22 22.03 -8.63
C GLU A 280 9.01 20.76 -7.81
N ILE A 281 10.05 19.92 -7.65
CA ILE A 281 9.96 18.66 -6.90
C ILE A 281 9.65 18.90 -5.42
N LEU A 282 10.37 19.80 -4.76
CA LEU A 282 10.21 20.05 -3.33
C LEU A 282 8.86 20.69 -2.99
N THR A 283 8.27 21.41 -3.93
CA THR A 283 6.99 22.10 -3.74
C THR A 283 5.83 21.19 -4.13
N LEU A 284 5.75 20.78 -5.40
CA LEU A 284 4.64 19.97 -5.92
C LEU A 284 4.64 18.54 -5.39
N GLY A 285 5.81 18.01 -4.98
CA GLY A 285 5.88 16.71 -4.33
C GLY A 285 5.20 16.65 -2.97
N LYS A 286 4.93 17.79 -2.32
CA LYS A 286 4.37 17.86 -0.96
C LYS A 286 2.93 18.33 -0.88
N ILE A 287 2.35 18.75 -2.00
CA ILE A 287 1.03 19.37 -2.03
C ILE A 287 0.11 18.67 -3.01
N ARG A 288 -1.18 18.61 -2.67
CA ARG A 288 -2.22 18.11 -3.57
C ARG A 288 -3.45 19.00 -3.39
N HIS A 289 -3.89 19.62 -4.48
CA HIS A 289 -5.07 20.47 -4.52
C HIS A 289 -5.71 20.39 -5.90
N ARG A 290 -7.05 20.48 -5.97
CA ARG A 290 -7.80 20.33 -7.24
C ARG A 290 -7.39 21.38 -8.29
N ASN A 291 -6.96 22.56 -7.87
CA ASN A 291 -6.55 23.65 -8.76
C ASN A 291 -5.02 23.82 -8.85
N ILE A 292 -4.25 22.78 -8.58
CA ILE A 292 -2.81 22.76 -8.73
C ILE A 292 -2.43 21.55 -9.57
N VAL A 293 -1.58 21.75 -10.57
CA VAL A 293 -1.13 20.69 -11.46
C VAL A 293 -0.47 19.58 -10.65
N LYS A 294 -0.93 18.35 -10.84
CA LYS A 294 -0.37 17.18 -10.17
C LYS A 294 0.96 16.76 -10.81
N LEU A 295 2.02 16.73 -9.99
CA LEU A 295 3.29 16.09 -10.34
C LEU A 295 3.19 14.59 -10.02
N TYR A 296 3.24 13.75 -11.05
CA TYR A 296 3.30 12.29 -10.90
C TYR A 296 4.70 11.80 -10.51
N GLY A 297 5.75 12.47 -10.98
CA GLY A 297 7.12 12.09 -10.66
C GLY A 297 8.15 12.90 -11.44
N PHE A 298 9.42 12.54 -11.27
CA PHE A 298 10.53 13.17 -11.98
C PHE A 298 11.57 12.13 -12.38
N ILE A 299 12.41 12.50 -13.34
CA ILE A 299 13.51 11.70 -13.84
C ILE A 299 14.76 12.56 -13.90
N TYR A 300 15.85 12.02 -13.37
CA TYR A 300 17.17 12.64 -13.42
C TYR A 300 18.20 11.64 -13.94
N HIS A 301 18.73 11.84 -15.15
CA HIS A 301 19.73 10.94 -15.74
C HIS A 301 20.72 11.68 -16.64
N GLN A 302 22.03 11.53 -16.39
CA GLN A 302 23.12 12.10 -17.21
C GLN A 302 22.93 13.61 -17.53
N GLY A 303 22.43 14.38 -16.55
CA GLY A 303 22.15 15.82 -16.72
C GLY A 303 20.85 16.14 -17.45
N SER A 304 20.00 15.15 -17.77
CA SER A 304 18.64 15.37 -18.25
C SER A 304 17.66 15.36 -17.08
N ASN A 305 16.95 16.47 -16.90
CA ASN A 305 15.95 16.68 -15.87
C ASN A 305 14.56 16.63 -16.52
N LEU A 306 13.73 15.64 -16.18
CA LEU A 306 12.35 15.53 -16.68
C LEU A 306 11.36 15.54 -15.51
N LEU A 307 10.22 16.18 -15.70
CA LEU A 307 9.11 16.21 -14.76
C LEU A 307 7.87 15.64 -15.45
N LEU A 308 7.16 14.76 -14.74
CA LEU A 308 5.98 14.05 -15.23
C LEU A 308 4.75 14.63 -14.55
N TYR A 309 3.88 15.23 -15.33
CA TYR A 309 2.67 15.91 -14.90
C TYR A 309 1.43 15.21 -15.42
N GLU A 310 0.30 15.46 -14.76
CA GLU A 310 -0.99 15.22 -15.40
C GLU A 310 -1.12 16.03 -16.69
N TYR A 311 -1.85 15.49 -17.67
CA TYR A 311 -2.01 16.13 -18.95
C TYR A 311 -3.21 17.07 -18.97
N MET A 312 -2.94 18.34 -19.25
CA MET A 312 -3.95 19.40 -19.38
C MET A 312 -4.40 19.51 -20.84
N SER A 313 -5.55 18.93 -21.16
CA SER A 313 -5.98 18.70 -22.54
C SER A 313 -6.29 19.98 -23.32
N ARG A 314 -6.60 21.08 -22.63
CA ARG A 314 -6.86 22.39 -23.26
C ARG A 314 -5.64 23.31 -23.28
N GLY A 315 -4.49 22.85 -22.79
CA GLY A 315 -3.25 23.63 -22.77
C GLY A 315 -3.32 24.78 -21.78
N SER A 316 -2.63 25.88 -22.11
CA SER A 316 -2.56 27.05 -21.23
C SER A 316 -3.65 28.07 -21.53
N LEU A 317 -4.09 28.81 -20.50
CA LEU A 317 -5.03 29.92 -20.65
C LEU A 317 -4.47 31.00 -21.60
N GLY A 318 -3.17 31.27 -21.57
CA GLY A 318 -2.56 32.25 -22.46
C GLY A 318 -2.67 31.88 -23.95
N GLU A 319 -2.52 30.59 -24.30
CA GLU A 319 -2.74 30.10 -25.66
C GLU A 319 -4.21 30.21 -26.08
N LEU A 320 -5.15 29.98 -25.18
CA LEU A 320 -6.58 30.12 -25.48
C LEU A 320 -7.01 31.59 -25.65
N LEU A 321 -6.41 32.50 -24.88
CA LEU A 321 -6.70 33.94 -24.96
C LEU A 321 -6.04 34.63 -26.17
N HIS A 322 -4.87 34.16 -26.60
CA HIS A 322 -4.03 34.88 -27.58
C HIS A 322 -3.53 34.04 -28.75
N GLY A 323 -3.85 32.75 -28.81
CA GLY A 323 -3.40 31.83 -29.86
C GLY A 323 -4.14 31.99 -31.19
N GLN A 324 -3.55 31.42 -32.25
CA GLN A 324 -4.09 31.47 -33.62
C GLN A 324 -5.43 30.73 -33.79
N SER A 325 -5.78 29.86 -32.84
CA SER A 325 -7.02 29.09 -32.79
C SER A 325 -7.90 29.53 -31.61
N SER A 326 -8.01 30.84 -31.37
CA SER A 326 -8.76 31.38 -30.23
C SER A 326 -10.23 30.95 -30.28
N SER A 327 -10.59 29.90 -29.56
CA SER A 327 -11.98 29.64 -29.21
C SER A 327 -12.41 30.76 -28.27
N SER A 328 -13.55 31.39 -28.55
CA SER A 328 -14.05 32.44 -27.68
C SER A 328 -14.48 31.83 -26.36
N LEU A 329 -13.69 32.02 -25.31
CA LEU A 329 -14.08 31.69 -23.93
C LEU A 329 -15.19 32.65 -23.53
N ASP A 330 -16.37 32.13 -23.17
CA ASP A 330 -17.45 32.94 -22.60
C ASP A 330 -17.07 33.47 -21.20
N TRP A 331 -17.89 34.38 -20.69
CA TRP A 331 -17.61 35.02 -19.41
C TRP A 331 -17.70 34.04 -18.23
N GLU A 332 -18.65 33.11 -18.27
CA GLU A 332 -18.86 32.13 -17.21
C GLU A 332 -17.64 31.22 -17.04
N THR A 333 -17.10 30.70 -18.15
CA THR A 333 -15.88 29.91 -18.20
C THR A 333 -14.69 30.72 -17.68
N ARG A 334 -14.54 31.99 -18.09
CA ARG A 334 -13.46 32.87 -17.59
C ARG A 334 -13.55 33.09 -16.08
N PHE A 335 -14.77 33.29 -15.57
CA PHE A 335 -15.01 33.46 -14.14
C PHE A 335 -14.61 32.20 -13.36
N MET A 336 -15.01 31.01 -13.84
CA MET A 336 -14.64 29.73 -13.22
C MET A 336 -13.13 29.49 -13.23
N ILE A 337 -12.45 29.84 -14.33
CA ILE A 337 -10.99 29.77 -14.43
C ILE A 337 -10.32 30.69 -13.40
N ALA A 338 -10.79 31.93 -13.29
CA ALA A 338 -10.27 32.90 -12.32
C ALA A 338 -10.49 32.44 -10.88
N LEU A 339 -11.67 31.87 -10.58
CA LEU A 339 -11.99 31.32 -9.28
C LEU A 339 -11.07 30.15 -8.93
N GLY A 340 -10.94 29.15 -9.80
CA GLY A 340 -10.09 27.98 -9.55
C GLY A 340 -8.61 28.36 -9.36
N ALA A 341 -8.08 29.26 -10.19
CA ALA A 341 -6.72 29.77 -10.02
C ALA A 341 -6.53 30.49 -8.66
N ALA A 342 -7.52 31.27 -8.22
CA ALA A 342 -7.50 31.96 -6.93
C ALA A 342 -7.58 30.99 -5.75
N GLU A 343 -8.39 29.93 -5.84
CA GLU A 343 -8.49 28.87 -4.84
C GLU A 343 -7.15 28.13 -4.69
N GLY A 344 -6.52 27.75 -5.81
CA GLY A 344 -5.18 27.14 -5.81
C GLY A 344 -4.14 28.02 -5.14
N LEU A 345 -4.14 29.33 -5.41
CA LEU A 345 -3.24 30.29 -4.76
C LEU A 345 -3.56 30.50 -3.28
N SER A 346 -4.84 30.53 -2.91
CA SER A 346 -5.26 30.67 -1.52
C SER A 346 -4.72 29.51 -0.68
N TYR A 347 -4.86 28.28 -1.18
CA TYR A 347 -4.33 27.08 -0.58
C TYR A 347 -2.80 27.18 -0.35
N LEU A 348 -2.03 27.57 -1.38
CA LEU A 348 -0.57 27.75 -1.25
C LEU A 348 -0.18 28.74 -0.16
N HIS A 349 -0.95 29.82 0.00
CA HIS A 349 -0.61 30.92 0.89
C HIS A 349 -1.05 30.73 2.34
N HIS A 350 -2.16 30.02 2.56
CA HIS A 350 -2.83 29.95 3.86
C HIS A 350 -2.87 28.53 4.45
N ASP A 351 -2.97 27.50 3.62
CA ASP A 351 -3.16 26.13 4.08
C ASP A 351 -1.85 25.33 4.12
N CYS A 352 -0.93 25.63 3.20
CA CYS A 352 0.41 25.04 3.20
C CYS A 352 1.28 25.56 4.36
N LYS A 353 1.94 24.64 5.08
CA LYS A 353 2.91 24.94 6.14
C LYS A 353 4.24 24.21 5.86
N PRO A 354 5.33 24.94 5.56
CA PRO A 354 5.43 26.40 5.46
C PRO A 354 4.68 26.99 4.25
N ARG A 355 4.44 28.30 4.28
CA ARG A 355 3.74 29.04 3.21
C ARG A 355 4.51 28.92 1.89
N ILE A 356 3.81 28.58 0.81
CA ILE A 356 4.42 28.49 -0.52
C ILE A 356 4.12 29.76 -1.32
N ILE A 357 5.15 30.44 -1.82
CA ILE A 357 5.02 31.59 -2.73
C ILE A 357 5.40 31.14 -4.14
N HIS A 358 4.46 31.17 -5.09
CA HIS A 358 4.67 30.69 -6.47
C HIS A 358 5.70 31.50 -7.27
N ARG A 359 5.70 32.84 -7.11
CA ARG A 359 6.58 33.84 -7.78
C ARG A 359 6.51 33.95 -9.30
N ASP A 360 5.82 33.06 -10.01
CA ASP A 360 5.65 33.15 -11.48
C ASP A 360 4.19 32.94 -11.93
N ILE A 361 3.25 33.70 -11.37
CA ILE A 361 1.84 33.60 -11.78
C ILE A 361 1.57 34.46 -13.02
N LYS A 362 1.13 33.81 -14.10
CA LYS A 362 0.80 34.38 -15.41
C LYS A 362 -0.15 33.45 -16.16
N SER A 363 -0.83 33.95 -17.20
CA SER A 363 -1.81 33.17 -17.99
C SER A 363 -1.23 31.89 -18.62
N ASN A 364 0.04 31.88 -19.00
CA ASN A 364 0.69 30.67 -19.53
C ASN A 364 0.90 29.57 -18.48
N ASN A 365 0.89 29.93 -17.19
CA ASN A 365 1.09 29.02 -16.06
C ASN A 365 -0.24 28.61 -15.42
N ILE A 366 -1.37 29.02 -16.01
CA ILE A 366 -2.70 28.51 -15.69
C ILE A 366 -3.06 27.51 -16.78
N LEU A 367 -3.06 26.22 -16.43
CA LEU A 367 -3.39 25.14 -17.35
C LEU A 367 -4.85 24.73 -17.18
N LEU A 368 -5.42 24.19 -18.25
CA LEU A 368 -6.84 23.87 -18.34
C LEU A 368 -7.04 22.41 -18.75
N ASP A 369 -7.89 21.72 -17.99
CA ASP A 369 -8.30 20.35 -18.28
C ASP A 369 -9.44 20.29 -19.31
N GLU A 370 -10.02 19.11 -19.51
CA GLU A 370 -11.11 18.91 -20.48
C GLU A 370 -12.39 19.69 -20.12
N ASN A 371 -12.59 20.02 -18.86
CA ASN A 371 -13.75 20.74 -18.32
C ASN A 371 -13.51 22.25 -18.18
N PHE A 372 -12.36 22.76 -18.65
CA PHE A 372 -11.91 24.14 -18.42
C PHE A 372 -11.67 24.48 -16.93
N GLU A 373 -11.42 23.47 -16.09
CA GLU A 373 -10.98 23.72 -14.71
C GLU A 373 -9.53 24.19 -14.68
N ALA A 374 -9.29 25.25 -13.90
CA ALA A 374 -7.98 25.88 -13.80
C ALA A 374 -7.07 25.15 -12.83
N HIS A 375 -5.84 24.91 -13.30
CA HIS A 375 -4.78 24.29 -12.54
C HIS A 375 -3.52 25.18 -12.62
N VAL A 376 -3.07 25.68 -11.46
CA VAL A 376 -1.82 26.45 -11.36
C VAL A 376 -0.64 25.49 -11.60
N GLY A 377 0.23 25.83 -12.54
CA GLY A 377 1.41 25.06 -12.91
C GLY A 377 2.70 25.89 -12.94
N ASP A 378 3.82 25.23 -13.25
CA ASP A 378 5.16 25.82 -13.34
C ASP A 378 5.71 26.43 -12.04
N PHE A 379 6.04 25.55 -11.10
CA PHE A 379 6.57 25.90 -9.78
C PHE A 379 8.10 26.07 -9.76
N GLY A 380 8.73 26.27 -10.92
CA GLY A 380 10.19 26.37 -11.05
C GLY A 380 10.79 27.50 -10.23
N LEU A 381 10.00 28.54 -9.99
CA LEU A 381 10.36 29.66 -9.14
C LEU A 381 9.62 29.63 -7.81
N ALA A 382 9.02 28.53 -7.36
CA ALA A 382 8.37 28.51 -6.05
C ALA A 382 9.38 28.66 -4.89
N LYS A 383 8.90 29.13 -3.73
CA LYS A 383 9.68 29.22 -2.49
C LYS A 383 8.83 28.85 -1.28
N LEU A 384 9.39 28.02 -0.41
CA LEU A 384 8.84 27.56 0.87
C LEU A 384 9.14 28.55 2.01
#